data_AF-A0A1Q7YF50-F1
#
_entry.id   AF-A0A1Q7YF50-F1
#
_cell.length_a   1.000
_cell.length_b   1.000
_cell.length_c   1.000
_cell.angle_alpha   90.00
_cell.angle_beta   90.00
_cell.angle_gamma   90.00
#
_symmetry.space_group_name_H-M   'P 1'
#
loop_
_entity.id
_entity.type
_entity.pdbx_description
1 polymer ?
#
loop_
_entity_poly.entity_id
_entity_poly.type
_entity_poly.pdbx_seq_one_letter_code
_entity_poly.pdbx_strand_id
1 'polypeptide(L)' 'KGQKTLNELAAEYGVHPSQITQWKKQAVEEIGTGFSGGRARRERTDEALVASLYQEIGQLKMEMDWLKKSQLGGWKRRGR' A
#
# COMPACT_ATOMS: atom_id res chain seq x y z
N LYS A 1 16.25 31.41 16.84
CA LYS A 1 15.15 30.84 16.02
C LYS A 1 13.84 31.26 16.66
N GLY A 2 13.08 32.14 15.99
CA GLY A 2 11.94 32.86 16.58
C GLY A 2 10.71 31.99 16.76
N GLN A 3 10.22 31.88 17.99
CA GLN A 3 8.89 31.37 18.26
C GLN A 3 7.93 32.55 18.17
N LYS A 4 6.99 32.49 17.21
CA LYS A 4 5.88 33.45 17.14
C LYS A 4 4.81 33.04 18.15
N THR A 5 4.21 34.03 18.79
CA THR A 5 3.06 33.84 19.68
C THR A 5 1.81 33.45 18.87
N LEU A 6 0.79 32.91 19.55
CA LEU A 6 -0.49 32.59 18.90
C LEU A 6 -1.14 33.81 18.25
N ASN A 7 -0.99 34.99 18.86
CA ASN A 7 -1.57 36.23 18.34
C ASN A 7 -0.83 36.74 17.10
N GLU A 8 0.50 36.60 17.05
CA GLU A 8 1.28 36.94 15.87
C GLU A 8 0.96 35.99 14.71
N LEU A 9 0.81 34.69 14.97
CA LEU A 9 0.39 33.71 13.97
C LEU A 9 -1.03 33.97 13.47
N ALA A 10 -1.95 34.31 14.38
CA ALA A 10 -3.32 34.67 14.05
C ALA A 10 -3.37 35.89 13.12
N ALA A 11 -2.61 36.93 13.44
CA ALA A 11 -2.53 38.14 12.64
C ALA A 11 -1.87 37.89 11.27
N GLU A 12 -0.77 37.13 11.24
CA GLU A 12 -0.03 36.83 10.00
C GLU A 12 -0.86 36.01 9.01
N TYR A 13 -1.57 34.99 9.48
CA TYR A 13 -2.34 34.10 8.62
C TYR A 13 -3.83 34.46 8.54
N GLY A 14 -4.26 35.54 9.20
CA GLY A 14 -5.65 36.02 9.17
C GLY A 14 -6.65 35.03 9.80
N VAL A 15 -6.22 34.24 10.79
CA VAL A 15 -7.03 33.21 11.45
C VAL A 15 -7.25 33.56 12.92
N HIS A 16 -8.38 33.14 13.49
CA HIS A 16 -8.65 33.43 14.91
C HIS A 16 -7.75 32.57 15.82
N PRO A 17 -7.21 33.09 16.95
CA PRO A 17 -6.32 32.32 17.85
C PRO A 17 -6.91 31.00 18.36
N SER A 18 -8.25 30.94 18.52
CA SER A 18 -8.94 29.70 18.89
C SER A 18 -8.83 28.61 17.83
N GLN A 19 -8.81 28.97 16.53
CA GLN A 19 -8.65 28.02 15.43
C GLN A 19 -7.25 27.40 15.44
N ILE A 20 -6.21 28.22 15.66
CA ILE A 20 -4.84 27.72 15.79
C ILE A 20 -4.73 26.75 16.98
N THR A 21 -5.38 27.08 18.09
CA THR A 21 -5.38 26.23 19.29
C THR A 21 -6.09 24.90 19.04
N GLN A 22 -7.23 24.94 18.35
CA GLN A 22 -7.99 23.76 17.95
C GLN A 22 -7.17 22.87 17.00
N TRP A 23 -6.58 23.43 15.95
CA TRP A 23 -5.76 22.67 15.00
C TRP A 23 -4.53 22.08 15.67
N LYS A 24 -3.89 22.81 16.60
CA LYS A 24 -2.77 22.27 17.39
C LYS A 24 -3.20 21.06 18.21
N LYS A 25 -4.36 21.13 18.87
CA LYS A 25 -4.90 20.01 19.65
C LYS A 25 -5.19 18.80 18.75
N GLN A 26 -5.89 19.01 17.64
CA GLN A 26 -6.20 17.97 16.66
C GLN A 26 -4.92 17.33 16.10
N ALA A 27 -3.93 18.15 15.72
CA ALA A 27 -2.67 17.65 15.22
C ALA A 27 -1.93 16.78 16.24
N VAL A 28 -1.89 17.18 17.53
CA VAL A 28 -1.24 16.37 18.57
C VAL A 28 -1.99 15.05 18.82
N GLU A 29 -3.32 15.09 18.82
CA GLU A 29 -4.17 13.90 19.02
C GLU A 29 -4.07 12.92 17.84
N GLU A 30 -4.02 13.45 16.61
CA GLU A 30 -4.02 12.62 15.40
C GLU A 30 -2.63 12.32 14.84
N ILE A 31 -1.55 12.98 15.27
CA ILE A 31 -0.19 12.71 14.76
C ILE A 31 0.21 11.24 14.97
N GLY A 32 -0.17 10.63 16.10
CA GLY A 32 0.20 9.24 16.39
C GLY A 32 -0.49 8.22 15.48
N THR A 33 -1.71 8.50 15.05
CA THR A 33 -2.59 7.57 14.32
C THR A 33 -2.75 7.94 12.84
N GLY A 34 -2.72 9.23 12.52
CA GLY A 34 -2.89 9.79 11.18
C GLY A 34 -1.77 9.39 10.21
N PHE A 35 -0.55 9.17 10.70
CA PHE A 35 0.57 8.69 9.88
C PHE A 35 0.67 7.16 9.80
N SER A 36 -0.04 6.40 10.65
CA SER A 36 0.06 4.93 10.66
C SER A 36 -0.81 4.25 9.59
N GLY A 37 -1.89 4.90 9.15
CA GLY A 37 -2.83 4.35 8.15
C GLY A 37 -2.20 4.08 6.78
N GLY A 38 -1.15 4.81 6.41
CA GLY A 38 -0.42 4.62 5.15
C GLY A 38 0.34 3.29 5.09
N ARG A 39 0.92 2.84 6.21
CA ARG A 39 1.66 1.57 6.27
C ARG A 39 0.71 0.37 6.19
N ALA A 40 -0.33 0.35 7.03
CA ALA A 40 -1.30 -0.73 7.03
C ALA A 40 -2.04 -0.88 5.69
N ARG A 41 -2.29 0.22 4.97
CA ARG A 41 -2.88 0.17 3.63
C ARG A 41 -1.93 -0.45 2.60
N ARG A 42 -0.65 -0.11 2.66
CA ARG A 42 0.39 -0.68 1.77
C ARG A 42 0.59 -2.17 2.03
N GLU A 43 0.67 -2.58 3.29
CA GLU A 43 0.81 -4.00 3.66
C GLU A 43 -0.33 -4.84 3.07
N ARG A 44 -1.58 -4.39 3.20
CA ARG A 44 -2.73 -5.09 2.59
C ARG A 44 -2.68 -5.15 1.06
N THR A 45 -2.22 -4.09 0.39
CA THR A 45 -2.10 -4.12 -1.07
C THR A 45 -0.96 -5.04 -1.53
N ASP A 46 0.12 -5.09 -0.76
CA ASP A 46 1.26 -5.94 -1.03
C ASP A 46 0.89 -7.42 -0.83
N GLU A 47 0.15 -7.75 0.23
CA GLU A 47 -0.38 -9.09 0.47
C GLU A 47 -1.30 -9.57 -0.67
N ALA A 48 -2.19 -8.69 -1.16
CA ALA A 48 -3.07 -9.00 -2.28
C ALA A 48 -2.29 -9.26 -3.59
N LEU A 49 -1.26 -8.46 -3.86
CA LEU A 49 -0.39 -8.64 -5.01
C LEU A 49 0.45 -9.93 -4.90
N VAL A 50 0.97 -10.23 -3.71
CA VAL A 50 1.72 -11.47 -3.46
C VAL A 50 0.82 -12.69 -3.70
N ALA A 51 -0.43 -12.65 -3.22
CA ALA A 51 -1.39 -13.72 -3.44
C ALA A 51 -1.70 -13.95 -4.93
N SER A 52 -1.91 -12.87 -5.71
CA SER A 52 -2.18 -12.99 -7.14
C SER A 52 -0.99 -13.56 -7.92
N LEU A 53 0.23 -13.11 -7.60
CA LEU A 53 1.45 -13.62 -8.21
C LEU A 53 1.66 -15.11 -7.92
N TYR A 54 1.41 -15.57 -6.69
CA TYR A 54 1.50 -17.00 -6.36
C TYR A 54 0.48 -17.84 -7.15
N GLN A 55 -0.74 -17.33 -7.37
CA GLN A 55 -1.72 -18.03 -8.20
C GLN A 55 -1.26 -18.15 -9.65
N GLU A 56 -0.75 -17.06 -10.23
CA GLU A 56 -0.27 -17.04 -11.62
C GLU A 56 0.92 -17.98 -11.81
N ILE A 57 1.88 -17.99 -10.88
CA ILE A 57 2.99 -18.95 -10.88
C ILE A 57 2.48 -20.40 -10.84
N GLY A 58 1.45 -20.68 -10.02
CA GLY A 58 0.83 -22.00 -9.94
C GLY A 58 0.18 -22.43 -11.26
N GLN A 59 -0.58 -21.53 -11.89
CA GLN A 59 -1.21 -21.76 -13.19
C GLN A 59 -0.16 -22.03 -14.27
N LEU A 60 0.85 -21.17 -14.37
CA LEU A 60 1.94 -21.32 -15.34
C LEU A 60 2.70 -22.64 -15.15
N LYS A 61 2.96 -23.06 -13.91
CA LYS A 61 3.57 -24.37 -13.64
C LYS A 61 2.72 -25.53 -14.17
N MET A 62 1.40 -25.50 -13.91
CA MET A 62 0.48 -26.52 -14.40
C MET A 62 0.44 -26.55 -15.93
N GLU A 63 0.37 -25.39 -16.59
CA GLU A 63 0.37 -25.28 -18.04
C GLU A 63 1.68 -25.82 -18.64
N MET A 64 2.83 -25.48 -18.06
CA MET A 64 4.13 -26.01 -18.49
C MET A 64 4.22 -27.53 -18.32
N ASP A 65 3.73 -28.07 -17.21
CA ASP A 65 3.72 -29.51 -16.97
C ASP A 65 2.78 -30.23 -17.94
N TRP A 66 1.63 -29.64 -18.25
CA TRP A 66 0.71 -30.16 -19.25
C TRP A 66 1.35 -30.17 -20.65
N LEU A 67 1.99 -29.07 -21.06
CA LEU A 67 2.69 -28.98 -22.34
C LEU A 67 3.79 -30.03 -22.45
N LYS A 68 4.63 -30.19 -21.42
CA LYS A 68 5.67 -31.24 -21.38
C LYS A 68 5.10 -32.64 -21.54
N LYS A 69 4.02 -32.96 -20.81
CA LYS A 69 3.33 -34.26 -20.93
C LYS A 69 2.75 -34.47 -22.33
N SER A 70 2.13 -33.44 -22.91
CA SER A 70 1.56 -33.51 -24.25
C SER A 70 2.61 -33.78 -25.33
N GLN A 71 3.78 -33.14 -25.23
CA GLN A 71 4.89 -33.33 -26.16
C GLN A 71 5.48 -34.75 -26.06
N LEU A 72 5.68 -35.25 -24.83
CA LEU A 72 6.17 -36.62 -24.59
C LEU A 72 5.18 -37.69 -25.08
N GLY A 73 3.88 -37.50 -24.87
CA GLY A 73 2.83 -38.41 -25.35
C GLY A 73 2.65 -38.36 -26.87
N GLY A 74 2.81 -37.17 -27.48
CA GLY A 74 2.72 -36.95 -28.92
C GLY A 74 3.85 -37.61 -29.71
N TRP A 75 5.07 -37.64 -29.16
CA TRP A 75 6.21 -38.30 -29.80
C TRP A 75 6.07 -39.84 -29.79
N LYS A 76 5.57 -40.41 -28.69
CA LYS A 76 5.35 -41.86 -28.54
C LYS A 76 4.24 -42.41 -29.46
N ARG A 77 3.31 -41.57 -29.89
CA ARG A 77 2.23 -41.93 -30.83
C ARG A 77 2.62 -41.84 -32.31
N ARG A 78 3.64 -41.06 -32.65
CA ARG A 78 4.03 -40.77 -34.05
C ARG A 78 5.18 -41.65 -34.56
N GLY A 79 5.80 -42.44 -33.68
CA GLY A 79 6.87 -43.41 -34.00
C GLY A 79 6.41 -44.87 -34.02
N ARG A 80 5.11 -45.13 -34.19
CA ARG A 80 4.54 -46.44 -34.52
C ARG A 80 3.94 -46.40 -35.90
#